data_AF-S9QVX3-F1
#
_entry.id   AF-S9QVX3-F1
#
_cell.length_a   1.000
_cell.length_b   1.000
_cell.length_c   1.000
_cell.angle_alpha   90.00
_cell.angle_beta   90.00
_cell.angle_gamma   90.00
#
_symmetry.space_group_name_H-M   'P 1'
#
loop_
_entity.id
_entity.type
_entity.pdbx_description
1 polymer ?
#
loop_
_entity_poly.entity_id
_entity_poly.type
_entity_poly.pdbx_seq_one_letter_code
_entity_poly.pdbx_strand_id
1 'polypeptide(L)' 'MGHDWIIDVLTDLKTFARDNRLDALAEQLDEAQLVAQVEIASRVRGPRIGVCGGHARNGRASGTA' A
#
# COMPACT_ATOMS: atom_id res chain seq x y z
N MET A 1 0.68 4.41 21.86
CA MET A 1 0.36 3.22 21.04
C MET A 1 0.58 3.63 19.60
N GLY A 2 1.67 3.15 19.00
CA GLY A 2 2.15 3.60 17.69
C GLY A 2 1.24 3.14 16.54
N HIS A 3 1.72 3.32 15.33
CA HIS A 3 1.07 2.82 14.12
C HIS A 3 1.43 1.34 13.83
N ASP A 4 2.19 0.68 14.71
CA ASP A 4 2.74 -0.66 14.49
C ASP A 4 1.66 -1.76 14.41
N TRP A 5 0.49 -1.53 15.02
CA TRP A 5 -0.64 -2.49 15.00
C TRP A 5 -1.12 -2.83 13.58
N ILE A 6 -0.91 -1.94 12.61
CA ILE A 6 -1.33 -2.20 11.22
C ILE A 6 -0.45 -3.26 10.55
N ILE A 7 0.80 -3.43 10.99
CA ILE A 7 1.71 -4.44 10.43
C ILE A 7 1.23 -5.84 10.82
N ASP A 8 0.77 -5.99 12.06
CA ASP A 8 0.19 -7.25 12.54
C ASP A 8 -1.08 -7.59 11.73
N VAL A 9 -1.99 -6.63 11.55
CA VAL A 9 -3.22 -6.81 10.76
C VAL A 9 -2.92 -7.17 9.29
N LEU A 10 -1.92 -6.53 8.66
CA LEU A 10 -1.52 -6.87 7.30
C LEU A 10 -0.91 -8.28 7.21
N THR A 11 -0.21 -8.72 8.26
CA THR A 11 0.33 -10.09 8.36
C THR A 11 -0.79 -11.11 8.45
N ASP A 12 -1.81 -10.84 9.26
CA ASP A 12 -2.97 -11.72 9.41
C ASP A 12 -3.75 -11.83 8.08
N LEU A 13 -4.02 -10.70 7.42
CA LEU A 13 -4.71 -10.69 6.12
C LEU A 13 -3.91 -11.43 5.04
N LYS A 14 -2.58 -11.32 5.05
CA LYS A 14 -1.72 -12.02 4.10
C LYS A 14 -1.76 -13.53 4.33
N THR A 15 -1.76 -13.95 5.59
CA THR A 15 -1.92 -15.37 5.95
C THR A 15 -3.26 -15.90 5.47
N PHE A 16 -4.34 -15.17 5.74
CA PHE A 16 -5.66 -15.49 5.22
C PHE A 16 -5.68 -15.58 3.68
N ALA A 17 -5.07 -14.63 2.98
CA ALA A 17 -5.01 -14.63 1.53
C ALA A 17 -4.28 -15.87 0.99
N ARG A 18 -3.15 -16.25 1.58
CA ARG A 18 -2.40 -17.45 1.21
C ARG A 18 -3.18 -18.74 1.46
N ASP A 19 -3.83 -18.84 2.61
CA ASP A 19 -4.64 -20.02 2.98
C ASP A 19 -5.83 -20.20 2.02
N ASN A 20 -6.35 -19.11 1.47
CA ASN A 20 -7.47 -19.12 0.52
C ASN A 20 -7.04 -19.08 -0.95
N ARG A 21 -5.74 -19.23 -1.26
CA ARG A 21 -5.17 -19.15 -2.63
C ARG A 21 -5.53 -17.85 -3.37
N LEU A 22 -5.58 -16.74 -2.63
CA LEU A 22 -5.77 -15.39 -3.17
C LEU A 22 -4.40 -14.76 -3.45
N ASP A 23 -3.64 -15.34 -4.39
CA ASP A 23 -2.22 -15.01 -4.59
C ASP A 23 -2.00 -13.52 -4.94
N ALA A 24 -2.84 -12.95 -5.81
CA ALA A 24 -2.79 -11.53 -6.15
C ALA A 24 -3.04 -10.61 -4.94
N LEU A 25 -3.92 -11.02 -4.03
CA LEU A 25 -4.18 -10.28 -2.80
C LEU A 25 -2.99 -10.37 -1.84
N ALA A 26 -2.36 -11.56 -1.72
CA ALA A 26 -1.17 -11.74 -0.90
C ALA A 26 0.01 -10.88 -1.40
N GLU A 27 0.18 -10.75 -2.72
CA GLU A 27 1.18 -9.88 -3.35
C GLU A 27 0.93 -8.39 -3.06
N GLN A 28 -0.33 -7.94 -3.21
CA GLN A 28 -0.70 -6.56 -2.87
C GLN A 28 -0.50 -6.25 -1.37
N LEU A 29 -0.75 -7.23 -0.50
CA LEU A 29 -0.53 -7.09 0.95
C LEU A 29 0.97 -7.01 1.28
N ASP A 30 1.83 -7.69 0.53
CA ASP A 30 3.28 -7.56 0.64
C ASP A 30 3.76 -6.13 0.32
N GLU A 31 3.28 -5.54 -0.78
CA GLU A 31 3.57 -4.16 -1.13
C GLU A 31 3.05 -3.17 -0.07
N ALA A 32 1.81 -3.36 0.40
CA ALA A 32 1.21 -2.51 1.42
C ALA A 32 1.98 -2.56 2.73
N GLN A 33 2.50 -3.72 3.12
CA GLN A 33 3.30 -3.90 4.34
C GLN A 33 4.66 -3.19 4.23
N LEU A 34 5.29 -3.16 3.06
CA LEU A 34 6.50 -2.38 2.81
C LEU A 34 6.24 -0.88 2.95
N VAL A 35 5.19 -0.37 2.31
CA VAL A 35 4.82 1.05 2.38
C VAL A 35 4.50 1.45 3.82
N ALA A 36 3.71 0.64 4.54
CA ALA A 36 3.39 0.90 5.93
C ALA A 36 4.65 0.99 6.81
N GLN A 37 5.61 0.07 6.67
CA GLN A 37 6.87 0.11 7.42
C GLN A 37 7.66 1.39 7.13
N VAL A 38 7.76 1.80 5.87
CA VAL A 38 8.45 3.04 5.48
C VAL A 38 7.76 4.27 6.08
N GLU A 39 6.44 4.35 6.00
CA GLU A 39 5.65 5.47 6.52
C GLU A 39 5.72 5.55 8.06
N ILE A 40 5.68 4.41 8.74
CA ILE A 40 5.82 4.35 10.21
C ILE A 40 7.22 4.79 10.63
N ALA A 41 8.27 4.26 9.98
CA ALA A 41 9.65 4.66 10.25
C ALA A 41 9.91 6.15 9.93
N SER A 42 9.27 6.67 8.89
CA SER A 42 9.32 8.10 8.51
C SER A 42 8.63 8.98 9.54
N ARG A 43 7.46 8.58 10.07
CA ARG A 43 6.74 9.29 11.14
C ARG A 43 7.55 9.36 12.44
N VAL A 44 8.32 8.32 12.75
CA VAL A 44 9.25 8.32 13.90
C VAL A 44 10.38 9.36 13.71
N ARG A 45 10.72 9.72 12.47
CA ARG A 45 11.85 10.61 12.13
C ARG A 45 11.49 12.10 12.03
N GLY A 46 10.23 12.51 12.21
CA GLY A 46 9.79 13.90 12.04
C GLY A 46 9.39 14.23 10.59
N PRO A 47 8.59 15.29 10.34
CA PRO A 47 7.57 15.23 9.31
C PRO A 47 8.08 15.50 7.88
N ARG A 48 7.33 14.90 6.95
CA ARG A 48 7.11 15.21 5.52
C ARG A 48 8.00 14.46 4.53
N ILE A 49 7.42 13.48 3.85
CA ILE A 49 7.23 13.49 2.38
C ILE A 49 5.89 12.79 2.15
N GLY A 50 4.87 13.54 1.75
CA GLY A 50 3.61 12.97 1.29
C GLY A 50 3.81 12.42 -0.11
N VAL A 51 3.85 11.09 -0.25
CA VAL A 51 3.76 10.45 -1.58
C VAL A 51 2.31 10.57 -2.03
N CYS A 52 2.03 11.61 -2.80
CA CYS A 52 0.83 11.68 -3.63
C CYS A 52 0.95 10.58 -4.70
N GLY A 53 0.27 9.46 -4.50
CA GLY A 53 0.10 8.43 -5.52
C GLY A 53 -0.62 9.00 -6.74
N GLY A 54 0.15 9.36 -7.76
CA GLY A 54 -0.34 9.88 -9.03
C GLY A 54 -1.03 8.81 -9.86
N HIS A 55 -2.27 8.45 -9.48
CA HIS A 55 -3.21 7.79 -10.39
C HIS A 55 -3.74 8.82 -11.41
N ALA A 56 -2.87 9.29 -12.31
CA ALA A 56 -3.29 10.07 -13.48
C ALA A 56 -3.77 9.12 -14.58
N ARG A 57 -4.96 8.54 -14.36
CA ARG A 57 -5.82 8.04 -15.44
C ARG A 57 -6.40 9.28 -16.11
N ASN A 58 -5.94 9.61 -17.31
CA ASN A 58 -6.75 10.39 -18.24
C ASN A 58 -6.46 9.98 -19.68
N GLY A 59 -7.41 9.28 -20.28
CA GLY A 59 -7.43 8.95 -21.70
C GLY A 59 -7.52 10.23 -22.52
N ARG A 60 -6.54 10.43 -23.42
CA ARG A 60 -6.67 11.44 -24.45
C ARG A 60 -7.49 10.88 -25.59
N ALA A 61 -8.76 11.24 -25.62
CA ALA A 61 -9.51 11.37 -26.85
C ALA A 61 -9.05 12.66 -27.55
N SER A 62 -8.69 12.57 -28.83
CA SER A 62 -8.79 13.70 -29.76
C SER A 62 -8.99 13.14 -31.16
N GLY A 63 -10.26 13.11 -31.58
CA GLY A 63 -10.61 13.20 -32.98
C GLY A 63 -10.68 14.67 -33.37
N THR A 64 -10.08 15.02 -34.50
CA THR A 64 -10.28 16.19 -35.37
C THR A 64 -9.42 15.90 -36.60
N ALA A 65 -9.78 16.07 -37.87
CA ALA A 65 -10.97 16.53 -38.56
C ALA A 65 -10.92 15.93 -39.98
#